data_AF-A0A8J7WAH8-F1
#
_entry.id   AF-A0A8J7WAH8-F1
#
_cell.length_a   1.000
_cell.length_b   1.000
_cell.length_c   1.000
_cell.angle_alpha   90.00
_cell.angle_beta   90.00
_cell.angle_gamma   90.00
#
_symmetry.space_group_name_H-M   'P 1'
#
loop_
_entity.id
_entity.type
_entity.pdbx_description
1 polymer ?
#
loop_
_entity_poly.entity_id
_entity_poly.type
_entity_poly.pdbx_seq_one_letter_code
_entity_poly.pdbx_strand_id
1 'polypeptide(L)' 'MQVVDMDWFIPIGAAIAFGLGALGAGIAMARIGSAGAGTVAERPETFGYMLIFLAIPETIAILGFVIAAMILVMI' A
#
# COMPACT_ATOMS: atom_id res chain seq x y z
N MET A 1 -3.44 -30.89 -16.22
CA MET A 1 -3.64 -29.44 -16.41
C MET A 1 -5.12 -29.20 -16.24
N GLN A 2 -5.56 -29.00 -15.00
CA GLN A 2 -6.97 -28.82 -14.70
C GLN A 2 -7.23 -27.32 -14.79
N VAL A 3 -7.82 -26.90 -15.90
CA VAL A 3 -8.38 -25.56 -16.06
C VAL A 3 -9.59 -25.52 -15.12
N VAL A 4 -9.55 -24.60 -14.16
CA VAL A 4 -10.56 -24.48 -13.12
C VAL A 4 -11.70 -23.65 -13.69
N ASP A 5 -12.87 -24.24 -13.89
CA ASP A 5 -14.04 -23.56 -14.49
C ASP A 5 -14.68 -22.47 -13.58
N MET A 6 -13.89 -21.80 -12.74
CA MET A 6 -14.26 -20.67 -11.88
C MET A 6 -13.08 -19.68 -11.64
N ASP A 7 -12.22 -19.51 -12.66
CA ASP A 7 -10.92 -18.80 -12.61
C ASP A 7 -10.96 -17.32 -12.20
N TRP A 8 -12.10 -16.65 -12.24
CA TRP A 8 -12.19 -15.19 -12.11
C TRP A 8 -12.22 -14.71 -10.65
N PHE A 9 -12.59 -15.55 -9.69
CA PHE A 9 -12.61 -15.14 -8.27
C PHE A 9 -11.21 -14.89 -7.70
N ILE A 10 -10.23 -15.69 -8.11
CA ILE A 10 -8.84 -15.60 -7.63
C ILE A 10 -8.20 -14.25 -7.99
N PRO A 11 -8.14 -13.83 -9.27
CA PRO A 11 -7.54 -12.54 -9.63
C PRO A 11 -8.34 -11.36 -9.10
N ILE A 12 -9.68 -11.46 -9.00
CA ILE A 12 -10.50 -10.41 -8.39
C ILE A 12 -10.18 -10.29 -6.88
N GLY A 13 -10.05 -11.40 -6.17
CA GLY A 13 -9.66 -11.41 -4.76
C GLY A 13 -8.28 -10.78 -4.54
N ALA A 14 -7.29 -11.11 -5.39
CA ALA A 14 -5.97 -10.51 -5.35
C ALA A 14 -6.01 -9.00 -5.63
N ALA A 15 -6.78 -8.57 -6.63
CA ALA A 15 -6.94 -7.15 -6.97
C ALA A 15 -7.60 -6.35 -5.83
N ILE A 16 -8.60 -6.92 -5.16
CA ILE A 16 -9.25 -6.28 -4.01
C ILE A 16 -8.28 -6.17 -2.82
N ALA A 17 -7.54 -7.24 -2.52
CA ALA A 17 -6.59 -7.28 -1.41
C ALA A 17 -5.51 -6.20 -1.54
N PHE A 18 -4.87 -6.11 -2.71
CA PHE A 18 -3.88 -5.06 -2.96
C PHE A 18 -4.52 -3.68 -3.13
N GLY A 19 -5.61 -3.59 -3.90
CA GLY A 19 -6.26 -2.33 -4.24
C GLY A 19 -6.76 -1.56 -3.02
N LEU A 20 -7.44 -2.23 -2.09
CA LEU A 20 -7.91 -1.59 -0.86
C LEU A 20 -6.76 -1.20 0.07
N GLY A 21 -5.72 -2.04 0.18
CA GLY A 21 -4.53 -1.73 0.96
C GLY A 21 -3.77 -0.51 0.42
N ALA A 22 -3.56 -0.47 -0.89
CA ALA A 22 -2.90 0.64 -1.58
C ALA A 22 -3.72 1.94 -1.49
N LEU A 23 -5.04 1.88 -1.63
CA LEU A 23 -5.92 3.05 -1.47
C LEU A 23 -5.86 3.61 -0.04
N GLY A 24 -5.94 2.75 0.98
CA GLY A 24 -5.82 3.15 2.37
C GLY A 24 -4.46 3.80 2.67
N ALA A 25 -3.38 3.19 2.19
CA ALA A 25 -2.03 3.72 2.31
C ALA A 25 -1.88 5.10 1.63
N GLY A 26 -2.42 5.25 0.41
CA GLY A 26 -2.40 6.52 -0.33
C GLY A 26 -3.14 7.65 0.39
N ILE A 27 -4.31 7.37 0.97
CA ILE A 27 -5.08 8.35 1.76
C ILE A 27 -4.30 8.80 2.99
N ALA A 28 -3.65 7.86 3.70
CA ALA A 28 -2.82 8.19 4.85
C ALA A 28 -1.59 9.03 4.43
N MET A 29 -0.91 8.64 3.35
CA MET A 29 0.24 9.38 2.81
C MET A 29 -0.13 10.79 2.36
N ALA A 30 -1.30 11.01 1.75
CA ALA A 30 -1.74 12.35 1.34
C ALA A 30 -1.82 13.33 2.53
N ARG A 31 -2.26 12.84 3.70
CA ARG A 31 -2.33 13.63 4.94
C ARG A 31 -0.96 13.85 5.56
N ILE A 32 -0.13 12.80 5.64
CA ILE A 32 1.23 12.90 6.19
C ILE A 32 2.11 13.80 5.33
N GLY A 33 2.04 13.65 4.00
CA GLY A 33 2.83 14.42 3.04
C GLY A 33 2.48 15.91 3.06
N SER A 34 1.19 16.26 3.13
CA SER A 34 0.77 17.67 3.20
C SER A 34 1.20 18.35 4.50
N ALA A 35 1.05 17.67 5.65
CA ALA A 35 1.56 18.17 6.94
C ALA A 35 3.09 18.22 6.97
N GLY A 36 3.74 17.22 6.38
CA GLY A 36 5.19 17.10 6.30
C GLY A 36 5.83 18.17 5.45
N ALA A 37 5.26 18.50 4.30
CA ALA A 37 5.78 19.54 3.42
C ALA A 37 5.83 20.91 4.12
N GLY A 38 4.79 21.26 4.88
CA GLY A 38 4.78 22.48 5.69
C GLY A 38 5.84 22.45 6.80
N THR A 39 5.95 21.32 7.51
CA THR A 39 6.92 21.16 8.59
C THR A 39 8.36 21.25 8.08
N VAL A 40 8.67 20.63 6.94
CA VAL A 40 10.00 20.67 6.31
C VAL A 40 10.30 22.07 5.76
N ALA A 41 9.29 22.81 5.29
CA ALA A 41 9.45 24.19 4.85
C ALA A 41 9.83 25.13 6.01
N GLU A 42 9.27 24.92 7.20
CA GLU A 42 9.65 25.69 8.40
C GLU A 42 10.96 25.20 9.05
N ARG A 43 11.15 23.88 9.08
CA ARG A 43 12.25 23.19 9.78
C ARG A 43 12.87 22.12 8.88
N PRO A 44 13.81 22.50 7.98
CA PRO A 44 14.38 21.57 7.00
C PRO A 44 15.10 20.36 7.62
N GLU A 45 15.61 20.51 8.85
CA GLU A 45 16.21 19.43 9.64
C GLU A 45 15.23 18.27 9.96
N THR A 46 13.92 18.49 9.84
CA THR A 46 12.89 17.46 10.09
C THR A 46 12.65 16.52 8.91
N PHE A 47 13.27 16.77 7.76
CA PHE A 47 13.06 15.98 6.54
C PHE A 47 13.23 14.48 6.75
N GLY A 48 14.29 14.06 7.45
CA GLY A 48 14.54 12.65 7.74
C GLY A 48 13.44 12.00 8.57
N TYR A 49 12.91 12.69 9.58
CA TYR A 49 11.79 12.20 10.39
C TYR A 49 10.50 12.11 9.58
N MET A 50 10.24 13.07 8.69
CA MET A 50 9.07 13.02 7.82
C MET A 50 9.12 11.85 6.84
N LEU A 51 10.30 11.47 6.34
CA LEU A 51 10.45 10.25 5.53
C LEU A 51 10.06 8.98 6.29
N ILE A 52 10.44 8.89 7.58
CA ILE A 52 10.05 7.75 8.44
C ILE A 52 8.53 7.71 8.61
N PHE A 53 7.89 8.85 8.86
CA PHE A 53 6.42 8.90 8.99
C PHE A 53 5.72 8.53 7.69
N LEU A 54 6.28 8.87 6.52
CA LEU A 54 5.72 8.50 5.23
C LEU A 54 5.88 7.00 4.93
N ALA A 55 6.94 6.37 5.43
CA ALA A 55 7.17 4.94 5.26
C ALA A 55 6.17 4.05 6.04
N ILE A 56 5.60 4.55 7.15
CA ILE A 56 4.66 3.75 7.97
C ILE A 56 3.42 3.30 7.16
N PRO A 57 2.66 4.19 6.49
CA PRO A 57 1.55 3.75 5.64
C PRO A 57 1.96 2.86 4.47
N GLU A 58 3.18 3.01 3.95
CA GLU A 58 3.65 2.21 2.82
C GLU A 58 3.68 0.71 3.16
N THR A 59 3.95 0.37 4.43
CA THR A 59 3.89 -1.02 4.92
C THR A 59 2.52 -1.66 4.69
N ILE A 60 1.43 -0.90 4.74
CA ILE A 60 0.07 -1.40 4.47
C ILE A 60 -0.08 -1.82 3.00
N ALA A 61 0.46 -1.02 2.08
CA ALA A 61 0.46 -1.36 0.66
C ALA A 61 1.33 -2.59 0.37
N ILE A 62 2.50 -2.70 1.01
CA ILE A 62 3.40 -3.86 0.88
C ILE A 62 2.72 -5.13 1.41
N LEU A 63 2.05 -5.07 2.57
CA LEU A 63 1.30 -6.21 3.10
C LEU A 63 0.16 -6.64 2.17
N GLY A 64 -0.59 -5.68 1.62
CA GLY A 64 -1.62 -5.95 0.61
C GLY A 64 -1.05 -6.59 -0.67
N PHE A 65 0.13 -6.15 -1.10
CA PHE A 65 0.84 -6.71 -2.25
C PHE A 65 1.30 -8.15 -2.00
N VAL A 66 1.89 -8.42 -0.82
CA VAL A 66 2.30 -9.78 -0.43
C VAL A 66 1.10 -10.72 -0.40
N ILE A 67 -0.03 -10.30 0.18
CA ILE A 67 -1.24 -11.10 0.21
C ILE A 67 -1.77 -11.36 -1.20
N ALA A 68 -1.81 -10.35 -2.07
CA ALA A 68 -2.21 -10.52 -3.47
C ALA A 68 -1.28 -11.50 -4.21
N ALA A 69 0.03 -11.42 -3.97
CA ALA A 69 0.99 -12.37 -4.55
C ALA A 69 0.77 -13.80 -4.03
N MET A 70 0.48 -13.97 -2.73
CA MET A 70 0.12 -15.28 -2.18
C MET A 70 -1.16 -15.84 -2.82
N ILE A 71 -2.19 -15.00 -3.03
CA ILE A 71 -3.43 -15.41 -3.69
C ILE A 71 -3.19 -15.84 -5.14
N LEU A 72 -2.28 -15.20 -5.86
CA LEU A 72 -2.03 -15.50 -7.28
C LEU A 72 -1.06 -16.67 -7.50
N VAL A 73 -0.11 -16.86 -6.58
CA VAL A 73 1.01 -17.80 -6.77
C VAL A 73 0.85 -19.07 -5.94
N MET A 74 0.19 -19.00 -4.79
CA MET A 74 0.10 -20.12 -3.84
C MET A 74 -1.28 -20.77 -3.77
N ILE A 75 -2.33 -20.11 -4.27
CA ILE A 75 -3.71 -20.60 -4.33
C ILE A 75 -4.05 -20.91 -5.78
#